data_AF-A0A0Q4F1D3-F1
#
_entry.id   AF-A0A0Q4F1D3-F1
#
_cell.length_a   1.000
_cell.length_b   1.000
_cell.length_c   1.000
_cell.angle_alpha   90.00
_cell.angle_beta   90.00
_cell.angle_gamma   90.00
#
_symmetry.space_group_name_H-M   'P 1'
#
loop_
_entity.id
_entity.type
_entity.pdbx_description
1 polymer ?
#
loop_
_entity_poly.entity_id
_entity_poly.type
_entity_poly.pdbx_seq_one_letter_code
_entity_poly.pdbx_strand_id
1 'polypeptide(L)'
;MFRSTTGSDLGAVLSFSSPGPDPWVDALQFLAGQDAGTYRDEWTWLAFLDGRPLARAIWWGPADALHPTRLDCLLVDPSVPHPEVWSGALVRSALRAFGDAGATALPTEAPVARPALISARRR
;
A
#
# COMPACT_ATOMS: atom_id res chain seq x y z
N MET A 1 15.56 1.16 6.01
CA MET A 1 15.28 -0.30 5.90
C MET A 1 13.93 -0.47 5.20
N PHE A 2 13.79 -1.40 4.26
CA PHE A 2 12.53 -1.70 3.57
C PHE A 2 12.19 -3.18 3.79
N ARG A 3 10.97 -3.50 4.21
CA ARG A 3 10.53 -4.88 4.41
C ARG A 3 9.02 -5.04 4.37
N SER A 4 8.57 -6.27 4.14
CA SER A 4 7.18 -6.65 4.39
C SER A 4 6.87 -6.58 5.88
N THR A 5 5.59 -6.45 6.17
CA THR A 5 5.08 -6.43 7.53
C THR A 5 4.86 -7.83 8.07
N THR A 6 4.64 -7.88 9.38
CA THR A 6 4.17 -9.03 10.16
C THR A 6 3.06 -8.53 11.09
N GLY A 7 2.34 -9.43 11.76
CA GLY A 7 1.27 -9.03 12.68
C GLY A 7 1.72 -8.05 13.78
N SER A 8 3.01 -8.06 14.16
CA SER A 8 3.58 -7.10 15.12
C SER A 8 3.66 -5.66 14.60
N ASP A 9 3.55 -5.44 13.28
CA ASP A 9 3.68 -4.14 12.64
C ASP A 9 2.35 -3.41 12.47
N LEU A 10 1.22 -4.00 12.88
CA LEU A 10 -0.11 -3.43 12.66
C LEU A 10 -0.21 -1.98 13.14
N GLY A 11 0.32 -1.64 14.31
CA GLY A 11 0.35 -0.28 14.81
C GLY A 11 1.09 0.70 13.89
N ALA A 12 2.20 0.28 13.28
CA ALA A 12 2.97 1.07 12.33
C ALA A 12 2.28 1.19 10.96
N VAL A 13 1.57 0.14 10.52
CA VAL A 13 0.74 0.22 9.30
C VAL A 13 -0.38 1.24 9.47
N LEU A 14 -1.03 1.25 10.63
CA LEU A 14 -2.16 2.12 10.93
C LEU A 14 -1.77 3.56 11.30
N SER A 15 -0.49 3.84 11.59
CA SER A 15 -0.05 5.21 11.92
C SER A 15 -0.06 6.17 10.73
N PHE A 16 -0.17 5.65 9.50
CA PHE A 16 -0.32 6.45 8.28
C PHE A 16 -1.78 6.87 8.12
N SER A 17 -2.15 7.96 8.79
CA SER A 17 -3.54 8.46 8.89
C SER A 17 -3.82 9.70 8.04
N SER A 18 -2.82 10.26 7.34
CA SER A 18 -3.00 11.48 6.56
C SER A 18 -3.45 11.16 5.12
N PRO A 19 -4.63 11.63 4.69
CA PRO A 19 -5.13 11.37 3.34
C PRO A 19 -4.37 12.21 2.31
N GLY A 20 -3.86 11.55 1.27
CA GLY A 20 -3.44 12.19 0.02
C GLY A 20 -4.63 12.34 -0.96
N PRO A 21 -4.45 13.05 -2.09
CA PRO A 21 -5.52 13.26 -3.08
C PRO A 21 -5.91 12.02 -3.91
N ASP A 22 -5.20 10.90 -3.77
CA ASP A 22 -5.39 9.64 -4.51
C ASP A 22 -6.03 8.54 -3.63
N PRO A 23 -6.56 7.44 -4.20
CA PRO A 23 -7.12 6.36 -3.39
C PRO A 23 -6.10 5.90 -2.33
N TRP A 24 -6.51 6.03 -1.08
CA TRP A 24 -5.73 5.68 0.09
C TRP A 24 -6.51 4.63 0.87
N VAL A 25 -5.78 3.67 1.43
CA VAL A 25 -6.37 2.66 2.31
C VAL A 25 -6.29 3.19 3.73
N ASP A 26 -7.44 3.57 4.27
CA ASP A 26 -7.54 3.97 5.69
C ASP A 26 -7.49 2.75 6.62
N ALA A 27 -7.48 3.00 7.93
CA ALA A 27 -7.41 1.94 8.93
C ALA A 27 -8.58 0.95 8.84
N LEU A 28 -9.80 1.43 8.61
CA LEU A 28 -10.99 0.60 8.52
C LEU A 28 -10.96 -0.27 7.25
N GLN A 29 -10.61 0.32 6.12
CA GLN A 29 -10.43 -0.38 4.85
C GLN A 29 -9.33 -1.44 4.94
N PHE A 30 -8.20 -1.12 5.59
CA PHE A 30 -7.12 -2.08 5.78
C PHE A 30 -7.57 -3.29 6.61
N LEU A 31 -8.20 -3.05 7.75
CA LEU A 31 -8.66 -4.13 8.64
C LEU A 31 -9.73 -5.00 7.97
N ALA A 32 -10.66 -4.40 7.24
CA ALA A 32 -11.66 -5.15 6.47
C ALA A 32 -11.02 -5.99 5.35
N GLY A 33 -9.99 -5.45 4.67
CA GLY A 33 -9.29 -6.20 3.63
C GLY A 33 -8.43 -7.34 4.18
N GLN A 34 -7.84 -7.19 5.38
CA GLN A 34 -7.16 -8.28 6.09
C GLN A 34 -8.15 -9.40 6.47
N ASP A 35 -9.33 -9.05 6.99
CA ASP A 35 -10.39 -10.02 7.33
C ASP A 35 -10.88 -10.78 6.08
N ALA A 36 -11.02 -10.07 4.95
CA ALA A 36 -11.38 -10.67 3.67
C ALA A 36 -10.21 -11.45 2.99
N GLY A 37 -9.00 -11.45 3.57
CA GLY A 37 -7.81 -12.08 2.98
C GLY A 37 -7.28 -11.39 1.71
N THR A 38 -7.78 -10.18 1.42
CA THR A 38 -7.44 -9.39 0.23
C THR A 38 -6.28 -8.43 0.44
N TYR A 39 -6.00 -8.08 1.70
CA TYR A 39 -4.73 -7.55 2.16
C TYR A 39 -4.06 -8.58 3.05
N ARG A 40 -2.73 -8.61 3.01
CA ARG A 40 -1.92 -9.53 3.83
C ARG A 40 -0.67 -8.83 4.31
N ASP A 41 -0.09 -9.35 5.40
CA ASP A 41 1.12 -8.80 6.00
C ASP A 41 2.31 -8.94 5.03
N GLU A 42 2.41 -10.06 4.32
CA GLU A 42 3.43 -10.30 3.31
C GLU A 42 3.28 -9.41 2.07
N TRP A 43 2.08 -8.85 1.83
CA TRP A 43 1.76 -7.93 0.73
C TRP A 43 1.72 -6.47 1.18
N THR A 44 2.03 -6.20 2.45
CA THR A 44 2.09 -4.86 3.02
C THR A 44 3.54 -4.55 3.40
N TRP A 45 4.03 -3.38 3.00
CA TRP A 45 5.44 -3.03 3.14
C TRP A 45 5.61 -1.69 3.82
N LEU A 46 6.67 -1.60 4.64
CA LEU A 46 7.06 -0.39 5.34
C LEU A 46 8.52 -0.03 5.04
N ALA A 47 8.78 1.26 4.95
CA ALA A 47 10.12 1.82 5.02
C ALA A 47 10.37 2.43 6.40
N PHE A 48 11.49 2.09 7.02
CA PHE A 48 11.91 2.59 8.32
C PHE A 48 13.21 3.39 8.23
N LEU A 49 13.28 4.45 9.04
CA LEU A 49 14.51 5.18 9.39
C LEU A 49 14.53 5.33 10.91
N ASP A 50 15.63 4.91 11.54
CA ASP A 50 15.81 4.98 13.00
C ASP A 50 14.62 4.41 13.80
N GLY A 51 14.04 3.31 13.29
CA GLY A 51 12.89 2.63 13.90
C GLY A 51 11.53 3.30 13.65
N ARG A 52 11.49 4.49 13.06
CA ARG A 52 10.24 5.18 12.69
C ARG A 52 9.78 4.75 11.29
N PRO A 53 8.51 4.34 11.09
CA PRO A 53 7.98 4.10 9.76
C PRO A 53 7.78 5.44 9.03
N LEU A 54 8.32 5.54 7.81
CA LEU A 54 8.31 6.74 6.98
C LEU A 54 7.60 6.54 5.64
N ALA A 55 7.41 5.31 5.18
CA ALA A 55 6.61 5.03 4.00
C ALA A 55 5.86 3.72 4.15
N ARG A 56 4.72 3.62 3.49
CA ARG A 56 3.83 2.45 3.48
C ARG A 56 3.37 2.17 2.07
N ALA A 57 3.36 0.89 1.71
CA ALA A 57 2.75 0.42 0.48
C ALA A 57 1.90 -0.82 0.76
N ILE A 58 0.69 -0.86 0.22
CA ILE A 58 -0.27 -1.96 0.40
C ILE A 58 -0.65 -2.47 -0.97
N TRP A 59 -0.44 -3.76 -1.18
CA TRP A 59 -0.92 -4.44 -2.37
C TRP A 59 -2.17 -5.27 -2.07
N TRP A 60 -3.04 -5.31 -3.06
CA TRP A 60 -4.28 -6.07 -3.06
C TRP A 60 -4.15 -7.32 -3.93
N GLY A 61 -4.88 -8.36 -3.54
CA GLY A 61 -5.19 -9.51 -4.39
C GLY A 61 -6.51 -10.15 -3.95
N PRO A 62 -7.15 -10.98 -4.80
CA PRO A 62 -8.28 -11.79 -4.34
C PRO A 62 -7.83 -12.81 -3.28
N ALA A 63 -8.76 -13.25 -2.43
CA ALA A 63 -8.45 -14.08 -1.26
C ALA A 63 -7.78 -15.43 -1.60
N ASP A 64 -7.98 -15.93 -2.82
CA ASP A 64 -7.39 -17.17 -3.33
C ASP A 64 -6.07 -16.94 -4.10
N ALA A 65 -5.64 -15.69 -4.29
CA ALA A 65 -4.39 -15.40 -4.98
C ALA A 65 -3.17 -15.80 -4.14
N LEU A 66 -2.18 -16.37 -4.83
CA LEU A 66 -0.85 -16.66 -4.26
C LEU A 66 0.02 -15.40 -4.17
N HIS A 67 -0.23 -14.41 -5.04
CA HIS A 67 0.55 -13.18 -5.15
C HIS A 67 -0.37 -11.97 -5.33
N PRO A 68 0.05 -10.77 -4.91
CA PRO A 68 -0.76 -9.57 -5.12
C PRO A 68 -0.86 -9.25 -6.60
N THR A 69 -1.96 -8.60 -6.98
CA THR A 69 -2.24 -8.24 -8.38
C THR A 69 -2.22 -6.73 -8.62
N ARG A 70 -2.38 -5.92 -7.57
CA ARG A 70 -2.53 -4.47 -7.69
C ARG A 70 -1.90 -3.72 -6.52
N LEU A 71 -1.29 -2.55 -6.81
CA LEU A 71 -0.89 -1.60 -5.77
C LEU A 71 -2.08 -0.69 -5.44
N ASP A 72 -2.53 -0.72 -4.19
CA ASP A 72 -3.74 -0.01 -3.72
C ASP A 72 -3.42 1.22 -2.87
N CYS A 73 -2.24 1.26 -2.24
CA CYS A 73 -1.83 2.41 -1.44
C CYS A 73 -0.32 2.58 -1.50
N LEU A 74 0.13 3.83 -1.67
CA LEU A 74 1.53 4.22 -1.53
C LEU A 74 1.58 5.59 -0.84
N LEU A 75 2.12 5.61 0.38
CA LEU A 75 2.23 6.82 1.20
C LEU A 75 3.68 7.00 1.66
N VAL A 76 4.13 8.24 1.67
CA VAL A 76 5.41 8.65 2.25
C VAL A 76 5.13 9.80 3.19
N ASP A 77 5.78 9.78 4.35
CA ASP A 77 5.70 10.85 5.33
C ASP A 77 6.19 12.18 4.69
N PRO A 78 5.38 13.25 4.73
CA PRO A 78 5.68 14.49 4.03
C PRO A 78 6.88 15.25 4.60
N SER A 79 7.36 14.88 5.80
CA SER A 79 8.56 15.47 6.40
C SER A 79 9.85 14.99 5.76
N VAL A 80 9.80 13.94 4.94
CA VAL A 80 10.98 13.32 4.33
C VAL A 80 11.35 14.04 3.03
N PRO A 81 12.62 14.42 2.84
CA PRO A 81 13.06 14.99 1.57
C PRO A 81 13.01 13.93 0.46
N HIS A 82 12.65 14.35 -0.75
CA HIS A 82 12.56 13.47 -1.93
C HIS A 82 11.64 12.26 -1.74
N PRO A 83 10.34 12.45 -1.45
CA PRO A 83 9.41 11.34 -1.23
C PRO A 83 9.37 10.34 -2.39
N GLU A 84 9.64 10.77 -3.62
CA GLU A 84 9.75 9.94 -4.82
C GLU A 84 10.87 8.88 -4.74
N VAL A 85 11.96 9.18 -4.03
CA VAL A 85 13.07 8.23 -3.84
C VAL A 85 12.65 7.13 -2.89
N TRP A 86 11.94 7.48 -1.82
CA TRP A 86 11.44 6.53 -0.81
C TRP A 86 10.34 5.65 -1.38
N SER A 87 9.37 6.25 -2.08
CA SER A 87 8.28 5.52 -2.72
C SER A 87 8.81 4.54 -3.77
N GLY A 88 9.70 4.99 -4.65
CA GLY A 88 10.32 4.15 -5.67
C GLY A 88 11.17 3.01 -5.08
N ALA A 89 11.95 3.29 -4.03
CA ALA A 89 12.75 2.26 -3.36
C ALA A 89 11.88 1.21 -2.64
N LEU A 90 10.79 1.63 -2.01
CA LEU A 90 9.83 0.75 -1.35
C LEU A 90 9.16 -0.18 -2.37
N VAL A 91 8.63 0.38 -3.46
CA VAL A 91 7.99 -0.40 -4.54
C VAL A 91 8.97 -1.39 -5.15
N ARG A 92 10.18 -0.96 -5.53
CA ARG A 92 11.19 -1.87 -6.09
C ARG A 92 11.57 -3.00 -5.14
N SER A 93 11.66 -2.73 -3.85
CA SER A 93 11.98 -3.74 -2.83
C SER A 93 10.86 -4.79 -2.72
N ALA A 94 9.60 -4.34 -2.69
CA ALA A 94 8.44 -5.23 -2.66
C ALA A 94 8.33 -6.09 -3.93
N LEU A 95 8.42 -5.46 -5.10
CA LEU A 95 8.34 -6.17 -6.39
C LEU A 95 9.43 -7.22 -6.54
N ARG A 96 10.66 -6.93 -6.09
CA ARG A 96 11.74 -7.92 -6.07
C ARG A 96 11.39 -9.11 -5.18
N ALA A 97 10.90 -8.86 -3.97
CA ALA A 97 10.52 -9.92 -3.05
C ALA A 97 9.35 -10.77 -3.58
N PHE A 98 8.38 -10.16 -4.26
CA PHE A 98 7.30 -10.90 -4.93
C PHE A 98 7.84 -11.78 -6.07
N GLY A 99 8.78 -11.27 -6.87
CA GLY A 99 9.46 -12.05 -7.90
C GLY A 99 10.25 -13.22 -7.33
N ASP A 100 11.01 -12.99 -6.24
CA ASP A 100 11.76 -14.04 -5.53
C ASP A 100 10.82 -15.10 -4.91
N ALA A 101 9.59 -14.72 -4.57
CA ALA A 101 8.54 -15.61 -4.10
C ALA A 101 7.76 -16.34 -5.22
N GLY A 102 8.04 -16.05 -6.49
CA GLY A 102 7.44 -16.73 -7.64
C GLY A 102 6.33 -15.97 -8.39
N ALA A 103 6.12 -14.69 -8.12
CA ALA A 103 5.15 -13.88 -8.87
C ALA A 103 5.55 -13.78 -10.35
N THR A 104 4.71 -14.30 -11.25
CA THR A 104 4.95 -14.34 -12.69
C THR A 104 4.53 -13.08 -13.43
N ALA A 105 3.76 -12.20 -12.79
CA ALA A 105 3.35 -10.89 -13.29
C ALA A 105 3.57 -9.84 -12.20
N LEU A 106 4.05 -8.66 -12.60
CA LEU A 106 4.17 -7.53 -11.69
C LEU A 106 2.78 -6.94 -11.42
N PRO A 107 2.44 -6.68 -10.14
CA PRO A 107 1.24 -5.93 -9.79
C PRO A 107 1.23 -4.61 -10.55
N THR A 108 0.15 -4.35 -11.28
CA THR A 108 -0.04 -3.07 -11.98
C THR A 108 -0.68 -2.06 -11.02
N GLU A 109 -0.37 -0.78 -11.17
CA GLU A 109 -1.08 0.27 -10.41
C GLU A 109 -2.57 0.22 -10.76
N ALA A 110 -3.45 0.42 -9.78
CA ALA A 110 -4.87 0.53 -10.08
C ALA A 110 -5.11 1.67 -11.09
N PRO A 111 -5.91 1.49 -12.15
CA PRO A 111 -6.49 2.66 -12.80
C PRO A 111 -7.28 3.40 -11.73
N VAL A 112 -6.96 4.67 -11.48
CA VAL A 112 -7.76 5.54 -10.62
C VAL A 112 -9.17 5.57 -11.19
N ALA A 113 -10.06 4.74 -10.65
CA ALA A 113 -11.47 4.86 -10.88
C ALA A 113 -11.93 6.08 -10.10
N ARG A 114 -11.86 7.25 -10.74
CA ARG A 114 -12.50 8.48 -10.24
C ARG A 114 -13.98 8.13 -10.11
N PRO A 115 -14.60 8.11 -8.92
CA PRO A 115 -16.03 8.29 -8.90
C PRO A 115 -16.27 9.63 -9.59
N ALA A 116 -16.98 9.61 -10.72
CA ALA A 116 -17.49 10.83 -11.29
C ALA A 116 -18.27 11.50 -10.15
N LEU A 117 -17.75 12.62 -9.65
CA LEU A 117 -18.57 13.57 -8.89
C LEU A 117 -19.78 13.80 -9.78
N ILE A 118 -20.91 13.19 -9.41
CA ILE A 118 -22.21 13.57 -9.95
C ILE A 118 -22.30 15.05 -9.63
N SER A 119 -22.02 15.82 -10.68
CA SER A 119 -22.24 17.24 -10.71
C SER A 119 -23.74 17.38 -10.77
N ALA A 120 -24.40 17.32 -9.61
CA ALA A 120 -25.76 17.78 -9.48
C ALA A 120 -25.73 19.31 -9.59
N ARG A 121 -25.53 19.80 -10.82
CA ARG A 121 -25.97 21.13 -11.20
C ARG A 121 -27.45 21.05 -11.59
N ARG A 122 -28.16 22.05 -11.08
CA ARG A 122 -29.54 22.48 -11.39
C ARG A 122 -30.61 21.71 -10.60
N ARG A 123 -31.57 22.40 -9.97
CA ARG A 123 -32.16 23.70 -10.29
C ARG A 123 -32.73 24.36 -9.05
#